data_AF-A0A1G2I985-F1
#
_entry.id   AF-A0A1G2I985-F1
#
_cell.length_a   1.000
_cell.length_b   1.000
_cell.length_c   1.000
_cell.angle_alpha   90.00
_cell.angle_beta   90.00
_cell.angle_gamma   90.00
#
_symmetry.space_group_name_H-M   'P 1'
#
loop_
_entity.id
_entity.type
_entity.pdbx_description
1 polymer ?
#
loop_
_entity_poly.entity_id
_entity_poly.type
_entity_poly.pdbx_seq_one_letter_code
_entity_poly.pdbx_strand_id
1 'polypeptide(L)' 'MEEPINSFGKRQNILKDITTIKISRTTKERLDKMRSHRRETYEDIIKRVIDVLNLCKINPEKARVKLRFLDRMHKKARLI' A
#
# COMPACT_ATOMS: atom_id res chain seq x y z
N MET A 1 -20.35 21.60 -31.50
CA MET A 1 -20.04 22.29 -30.22
C MET A 1 -19.31 21.27 -29.36
N GLU A 2 -17.98 21.35 -29.32
CA GLU A 2 -17.22 20.58 -28.32
C GLU A 2 -17.37 21.29 -26.98
N GLU A 3 -17.97 20.61 -26.00
CA GLU A 3 -18.10 21.15 -24.65
C GLU A 3 -16.71 21.25 -23.99
N PRO A 4 -16.41 22.34 -23.28
CA PRO A 4 -15.12 22.49 -22.62
C PRO A 4 -14.96 21.43 -21.53
N ILE A 5 -13.84 20.71 -21.55
CA ILE A 5 -13.49 19.70 -20.54
C ILE A 5 -13.34 20.41 -19.19
N ASN A 6 -14.44 20.48 -18.45
CA ASN A 6 -14.52 21.22 -17.20
C ASN A 6 -13.69 20.49 -16.13
N SER A 7 -12.70 21.18 -15.57
CA SER A 7 -11.74 20.65 -14.58
C SER A 7 -12.39 20.14 -13.29
N PHE A 8 -13.67 20.44 -13.07
CA PHE A 8 -14.51 19.96 -11.98
C PHE A 8 -14.96 18.49 -12.14
N GLY A 9 -15.16 18.01 -13.37
CA GLY A 9 -15.60 16.62 -13.62
C GLY A 9 -14.53 15.58 -13.22
N LYS A 10 -13.25 15.93 -13.37
CA LYS A 10 -12.13 15.07 -12.92
C LYS A 10 -12.08 14.89 -11.40
N ARG A 11 -12.48 15.91 -10.61
CA ARG A 11 -12.45 15.84 -9.14
C ARG A 11 -13.51 14.90 -8.57
N GLN A 12 -14.70 14.83 -9.16
CA GLN A 12 -15.78 13.98 -8.64
C GLN A 12 -15.49 12.47 -8.80
N ASN A 13 -14.85 12.05 -9.90
CA ASN A 13 -14.49 10.64 -10.07
C ASN A 13 -13.40 10.18 -9.09
N ILE A 14 -12.42 11.02 -8.77
CA ILE A 14 -11.38 10.69 -7.77
C ILE A 14 -11.98 10.45 -6.38
N LEU A 15 -13.02 11.19 -6.01
CA LEU A 15 -13.67 11.05 -4.70
C LEU A 15 -14.47 9.74 -4.57
N LYS A 16 -14.93 9.14 -5.67
CA LYS A 16 -15.63 7.83 -5.64
C LYS A 16 -14.71 6.68 -5.24
N ASP A 17 -13.40 6.81 -5.51
CA ASP A 17 -12.42 5.76 -5.25
C ASP A 17 -11.68 5.93 -3.91
N ILE A 18 -11.94 7.02 -3.17
CA ILE A 18 -11.26 7.31 -1.90
C ILE A 18 -12.20 7.00 -0.74
N THR A 19 -11.76 6.09 0.14
CA THR A 19 -12.45 5.77 1.38
C THR A 19 -11.62 6.19 2.60
N THR A 20 -12.28 6.48 3.72
CA THR A 20 -11.59 6.83 4.98
C THR A 20 -11.66 5.65 5.94
N ILE A 21 -10.50 5.15 6.37
CA ILE A 21 -10.41 4.07 7.35
C ILE A 21 -9.85 4.63 8.65
N LYS A 22 -10.62 4.53 9.74
CA LYS A 22 -10.13 4.85 11.09
C LYS A 22 -9.40 3.63 11.64
N ILE A 23 -8.17 3.82 12.08
CA ILE A 23 -7.34 2.80 12.71
C ILE A 23 -6.80 3.30 14.05
N SER A 24 -6.48 2.39 14.96
CA SER A 24 -5.82 2.74 16.22
C SER A 24 -4.42 3.31 15.97
N ARG A 25 -3.93 4.13 16.91
CA ARG A 25 -2.56 4.68 16.86
C ARG A 25 -1.50 3.58 16.78
N THR A 26 -1.70 2.50 17.53
CA THR A 26 -0.80 1.34 17.54
C THR A 26 -0.74 0.65 16.17
N THR A 27 -1.87 0.51 15.46
CA THR A 27 -1.90 -0.04 14.10
C THR A 27 -1.23 0.89 13.11
N LYS A 28 -1.47 2.21 13.23
CA LYS A 28 -0.82 3.23 12.40
C LYS A 28 0.71 3.19 12.54
N GLU A 29 1.23 3.08 13.76
CA GLU A 29 2.68 2.95 14.01
C GLU A 29 3.28 1.68 13.42
N ARG A 30 2.54 0.56 13.47
CA ARG A 30 2.95 -0.69 12.80
C ARG A 30 3.05 -0.49 11.29
N LEU A 31 2.05 0.14 10.67
CA LEU A 31 2.06 0.45 9.24
C LEU A 31 3.21 1.39 8.86
N ASP A 32 3.52 2.39 9.70
CA ASP A 32 4.64 3.29 9.45
C ASP A 32 5.99 2.56 9.48
N LYS A 33 6.16 1.60 10.40
CA LYS A 33 7.36 0.75 10.47
C LYS A 33 7.47 -0.23 9.29
N MET A 34 6.35 -0.48 8.60
CA MET A 34 6.31 -1.32 7.40
C MET A 34 6.70 -0.55 6.13
N ARG A 35 6.94 0.77 6.19
CA ARG A 35 7.42 1.54 5.05
C ARG A 35 8.82 1.11 4.66
N SER A 36 9.03 0.80 3.38
CA SER A 36 10.33 0.52 2.78
C SER A 36 11.07 1.80 2.40
N HIS A 37 10.36 2.90 2.13
CA HIS A 37 10.95 4.21 1.86
C HIS A 37 10.05 5.35 2.37
N ARG A 38 10.63 6.54 2.59
CA ARG A 38 9.90 7.70 3.17
C ARG A 38 8.65 8.11 2.39
N ARG A 39 8.65 7.91 1.06
CA ARG A 39 7.55 8.33 0.15
C ARG A 39 6.49 7.25 -0.12
N GLU A 40 6.56 6.09 0.56
CA GLU A 40 5.59 5.01 0.35
C GLU A 40 4.24 5.41 0.95
N THR A 41 3.15 5.21 0.19
CA THR A 41 1.80 5.55 0.63
C THR A 41 1.18 4.42 1.45
N TYR A 42 0.18 4.72 2.28
CA TYR A 42 -0.54 3.65 2.99
C TYR A 42 -1.24 2.67 2.05
N GLU A 43 -1.72 3.15 0.91
CA GLU A 43 -2.34 2.32 -0.14
C GLU A 43 -1.35 1.25 -0.65
N ASP A 44 -0.10 1.64 -0.92
CA ASP A 44 0.95 0.71 -1.39
C ASP A 44 1.27 -0.36 -0.32
N ILE A 45 1.37 0.06 0.94
CA ILE A 45 1.62 -0.84 2.07
C ILE A 45 0.47 -1.84 2.21
N ILE A 46 -0.77 -1.35 2.17
CA ILE A 46 -1.98 -2.17 2.33
C ILE A 46 -2.09 -3.16 1.17
N LYS A 47 -1.91 -2.72 -0.08
CA LYS A 47 -1.88 -3.61 -1.26
C LYS A 47 -0.85 -4.70 -1.12
N ARG A 48 0.38 -4.35 -0.75
CA ARG A 48 1.46 -5.33 -0.53
C ARG A 48 1.10 -6.35 0.56
N VAL A 49 0.46 -5.92 1.65
CA VAL A 49 0.01 -6.85 2.70
C VAL A 49 -1.05 -7.80 2.17
N ILE A 50 -2.05 -7.29 1.46
CA ILE A 50 -3.12 -8.09 0.87
C ILE A 50 -2.56 -9.07 -0.15
N ASP A 51 -1.62 -8.64 -1.00
CA ASP A 51 -0.96 -9.50 -1.99
C ASP A 51 -0.21 -10.65 -1.33
N VAL A 52 0.52 -10.39 -0.25
CA VAL A 52 1.22 -11.43 0.51
C VAL A 52 0.22 -12.39 1.15
N LEU A 53 -0.88 -11.90 1.73
CA LEU A 53 -1.92 -12.74 2.32
C LEU A 53 -2.61 -13.63 1.27
N ASN A 54 -2.91 -13.08 0.09
CA ASN A 54 -3.47 -13.83 -1.03
C ASN A 54 -2.49 -14.90 -1.52
N LEU A 55 -1.19 -14.57 -1.62
CA LEU A 55 -0.15 -15.54 -1.95
C LEU A 55 -0.05 -16.64 -0.90
N CYS A 56 -0.12 -16.32 0.40
CA CYS A 56 -0.11 -17.31 1.47
C CYS A 56 -1.27 -18.30 1.33
N LYS A 57 -2.45 -17.82 0.94
CA LYS A 57 -3.65 -18.66 0.74
C LYS A 57 -3.51 -19.61 -0.46
N ILE A 58 -2.90 -19.15 -1.56
CA ILE A 58 -2.78 -19.93 -2.80
C ILE A 58 -1.57 -20.87 -2.75
N ASN A 59 -0.41 -20.38 -2.32
CA ASN A 59 0.83 -21.14 -2.28
C ASN A 59 1.76 -20.63 -1.15
N PRO A 60 1.79 -21.32 0.00
CA PRO A 60 2.55 -20.86 1.17
C PRO A 60 4.06 -20.82 0.94
N GLU A 61 4.60 -21.69 0.09
CA GLU A 61 6.05 -21.73 -0.22
C GLU A 61 6.49 -20.48 -1.00
N LYS A 62 5.72 -20.09 -2.03
CA LYS A 62 6.00 -18.85 -2.78
C LYS A 62 5.89 -17.62 -1.88
N ALA A 63 4.92 -17.61 -0.97
CA ALA A 63 4.76 -16.52 -0.01
C ALA A 63 5.97 -16.42 0.93
N ARG A 64 6.51 -17.55 1.40
CA ARG A 64 7.70 -17.59 2.25
C ARG A 64 8.94 -17.01 1.56
N VAL A 65 9.12 -17.29 0.27
CA VAL A 65 10.21 -16.69 -0.54
C VAL A 65 10.01 -15.18 -0.68
N LYS A 66 8.78 -14.72 -0.97
CA LYS A 66 8.45 -13.29 -1.11
C LYS A 66 8.67 -12.53 0.21
N LEU A 67 8.25 -13.10 1.34
CA LEU A 67 8.49 -12.55 2.68
C LEU A 67 9.99 -12.39 2.97
N ARG A 68 10.80 -13.39 2.62
CA ARG A 68 12.26 -13.33 2.80
C ARG A 68 12.90 -12.22 1.95
N PHE A 69 12.37 -11.97 0.75
CA PHE A 69 12.83 -10.87 -0.09
C PHE A 69 12.48 -9.50 0.50
N LEU A 70 11.25 -9.32 0.99
CA LEU A 70 10.81 -8.10 1.64
C LEU A 70 11.63 -7.78 2.90
N ASP A 71 11.93 -8.80 3.71
CA ASP A 71 12.75 -8.65 4.91
C ASP A 71 14.18 -8.16 4.58
N ARG A 72 14.77 -8.68 3.50
CA ARG A 72 16.08 -8.21 3.00
C ARG A 72 16.04 -6.75 2.55
N MET A 73 14.97 -6.32 1.88
CA MET A 73 14.82 -4.93 1.46
C MET A 73 14.69 -3.99 2.66
N HIS A 74 13.91 -4.38 3.67
CA HIS A 74 13.75 -3.61 4.90
C HIS A 74 15.05 -3.50 5.70
N LYS A 75 15.83 -4.57 5.76
CA LYS A 75 17.12 -4.57 6.45
C LYS A 75 18.12 -3.59 5.80
N LYS A 76 18.12 -3.48 4.47
CA LYS A 76 18.95 -2.51 3.73
C LYS A 76 18.50 -1.07 3.95
N ALA A 77 17.19 -0.80 3.97
CA ALA A 77 16.65 0.54 4.17
C ALA A 77 16.88 1.10 5.60
N ARG A 78 17.20 0.24 6.59
CA ARG A 78 17.58 0.63 7.94
C ARG A 78 19.08 0.90 8.14
N LEU A 79 19.93 0.49 7.19
CA LEU A 79 21.39 0.57 7.28
C LEU A 79 21.97 1.81 6.57
N ILE A 80 21.10 2.70 6.08
CA ILE A 80 21.42 3.99 5.45
C ILE A 80 20.67 5.06 6.24
#